data_AF-A0A849DIA2-F1
#
_entry.id   AF-A0A849DIA2-F1
#
_cell.length_a   1.000
_cell.length_b   1.000
_cell.length_c   1.000
_cell.angle_alpha   90.00
_cell.angle_beta   90.00
_cell.angle_gamma   90.00
#
_symmetry.space_group_name_H-M   'P 1'
#
loop_
_entity.id
_entity.type
_entity.pdbx_description
1 polymer ?
#
loop_
_entity_poly.entity_id
_entity_poly.type
_entity_poly.pdbx_seq_one_letter_code
_entity_poly.pdbx_strand_id
1 'polypeptide(L)'
;MSPTPTIVDGLHLGVDLTTPDWIVAAAGPGTTTPIVLRLPSGVYTDPTTGTLTAATAAAQLAATTPTAYLPDLTSLLSAGATPDGQDLVALAAAALGGVCTEATHAAGGGPVTALMLVLPAGWGPQRRDLLRRAARRADLPTPRFATPAAAITTAHQAGAAPVDGYLLVAETTPTGGTLTVVATSNREVDLVATTTLADRGTDQVSATVDTLLTTADLTTSDLVGVLLVDPVPTPGLAEALAATTGRTVTPLAASAAAWGALHATTSPGHGTAEPTAAAPATTSTDPADRGLSLRDQVTAVVRPQLGYATAVMLAGLGAFGVLTMTIIGADAYPDPTGRPGNVVPAGYSGFATTTVILMLVLVAVAYLAATATPTLPRAEAAKRLAHAYLAAAGIGLVTAGLVGLFATTVLGLGDTPVLRWSLQPPLPIALLAVVTGLAATRIPTATLPIWLRRTRPPMTPVLVTAVGTMLVTFHLTIPRPLSVPANVYSTAGAVGAAAIGVGIALTLTAGHRFLRLALIAVLGIGAALVYTLNTMGVFAIGYAIAVALATTRTTATTLALAFPELRDLLSRLLRRLLPTDQPTQASTHTAGAPPVSSPPGTPPAGPPPTR
;
A
#
# COMPACT_ATOMS: atom_id res chain seq x y z
N MET A 1 -8.92 -25.27 25.31
CA MET A 1 -10.36 -25.00 25.54
C MET A 1 -10.49 -23.50 25.74
N SER A 2 -10.77 -22.76 24.66
CA SER A 2 -11.04 -21.32 24.75
C SER A 2 -12.44 -21.11 25.32
N PRO A 3 -12.69 -20.08 26.14
CA PRO A 3 -14.01 -19.81 26.68
C PRO A 3 -14.99 -19.51 25.54
N THR A 4 -16.06 -20.30 25.44
CA THR A 4 -17.17 -20.04 24.53
C THR A 4 -17.81 -18.71 24.94
N PRO A 5 -17.91 -17.72 24.04
CA PRO A 5 -18.52 -16.44 24.39
C PRO A 5 -19.99 -16.66 24.78
N THR A 6 -20.39 -16.15 25.95
CA THR A 6 -21.79 -16.12 26.38
C THR A 6 -22.51 -15.06 25.55
N ILE A 7 -23.29 -15.50 24.56
CA ILE A 7 -24.06 -14.64 23.66
C ILE A 7 -25.19 -13.96 24.45
N VAL A 8 -25.29 -12.64 24.35
CA VAL A 8 -26.36 -11.80 24.94
C VAL A 8 -27.69 -12.11 24.23
N ASP A 9 -28.81 -11.99 24.93
CA ASP A 9 -30.16 -12.31 24.43
C ASP A 9 -30.40 -11.92 22.96
N GLY A 10 -30.66 -12.90 22.10
CA GLY A 10 -31.02 -12.73 20.68
C GLY A 10 -30.24 -13.59 19.69
N LEU A 11 -30.66 -13.57 18.42
CA LEU A 11 -30.00 -14.29 17.33
C LEU A 11 -28.97 -13.38 16.62
N HIS A 12 -27.75 -13.89 16.49
CA HIS A 12 -26.67 -13.26 15.75
C HIS A 12 -26.51 -13.92 14.38
N LEU A 13 -26.42 -13.12 13.32
CA LEU A 13 -26.28 -13.59 11.94
C LEU A 13 -25.05 -12.99 11.26
N GLY A 14 -24.28 -13.85 10.59
CA GLY A 14 -23.28 -13.48 9.59
C GLY A 14 -23.72 -13.98 8.21
N VAL A 15 -23.88 -13.09 7.23
CA VAL A 15 -24.33 -13.45 5.87
C VAL A 15 -23.24 -13.10 4.87
N ASP A 16 -22.83 -14.08 4.07
CA ASP A 16 -21.89 -13.90 2.98
C ASP A 16 -22.59 -13.71 1.64
N LEU A 17 -22.42 -12.52 1.06
CA LEU A 17 -23.02 -12.09 -0.20
C LEU A 17 -22.03 -12.16 -1.37
N THR A 18 -20.86 -12.79 -1.22
CA THR A 18 -19.84 -12.83 -2.31
C THR A 18 -20.13 -13.86 -3.39
N THR A 19 -21.07 -14.78 -3.15
CA THR A 19 -21.43 -15.84 -4.08
C THR A 19 -22.90 -15.75 -4.52
N PRO A 20 -23.30 -16.44 -5.62
CA PRO A 20 -24.70 -16.44 -6.07
C PRO A 20 -25.67 -17.06 -5.06
N ASP A 21 -25.21 -18.05 -4.27
CA ASP A 21 -25.97 -18.59 -3.15
C ASP A 21 -25.44 -17.98 -1.86
N TRP A 22 -26.26 -17.25 -1.13
CA TRP A 22 -25.80 -16.64 0.12
C TRP A 22 -25.55 -17.70 1.18
N ILE A 23 -24.41 -17.60 1.85
CA ILE A 23 -24.06 -18.48 2.98
C ILE A 23 -24.36 -17.73 4.27
N VAL A 24 -25.22 -18.29 5.12
CA VAL A 24 -25.60 -17.70 6.40
C VAL A 24 -25.04 -18.55 7.53
N ALA A 25 -24.37 -17.92 8.49
CA ALA A 25 -24.03 -18.49 9.78
C ALA A 25 -24.90 -17.85 10.87
N ALA A 26 -25.54 -18.68 11.69
CA ALA A 26 -26.46 -18.23 12.75
C ALA A 26 -26.10 -18.82 14.11
N ALA A 27 -26.05 -17.99 15.15
CA ALA A 27 -25.92 -18.42 16.55
C ALA A 27 -26.99 -17.76 17.41
N GLY A 28 -27.68 -18.56 18.21
CA GLY A 28 -28.66 -18.11 19.19
C GLY A 28 -28.15 -18.20 20.63
N PRO A 29 -28.97 -17.76 21.60
CA PRO A 29 -28.63 -17.87 23.01
C PRO A 29 -28.40 -19.35 23.38
N GLY A 30 -27.22 -19.64 23.95
CA GLY A 30 -26.87 -21.00 24.38
C GLY A 30 -26.48 -21.97 23.26
N THR A 31 -26.44 -21.57 21.98
CA THR A 31 -25.92 -22.44 20.92
C THR A 31 -24.39 -22.47 20.97
N THR A 32 -23.81 -23.66 21.17
CA THR A 32 -22.36 -23.87 21.17
C THR A 32 -21.79 -24.05 19.77
N THR A 33 -22.63 -24.49 18.82
CA THR A 33 -22.28 -24.70 17.41
C THR A 33 -23.25 -23.90 16.55
N PRO A 34 -22.80 -22.86 15.85
CA PRO A 34 -23.68 -22.15 14.94
C PRO A 34 -24.04 -23.00 13.74
N ILE A 35 -25.21 -22.69 13.19
CA ILE A 35 -25.76 -23.36 12.02
C ILE A 35 -25.28 -22.61 10.80
N VAL A 36 -24.85 -23.34 9.77
CA VAL A 36 -24.52 -22.77 8.48
C VAL A 36 -25.48 -23.30 7.43
N LEU A 37 -26.12 -22.38 6.71
CA LEU A 37 -27.00 -22.67 5.60
C LEU A 37 -26.45 -22.03 4.32
N ARG A 38 -26.69 -22.68 3.20
CA ARG A 38 -26.48 -22.12 1.86
C ARG A 38 -27.85 -21.97 1.22
N LEU A 39 -28.25 -20.73 0.98
CA LEU A 39 -29.59 -20.38 0.53
C LEU A 39 -29.50 -19.63 -0.81
N PRO A 40 -30.40 -19.90 -1.77
CA PRO A 40 -30.38 -19.19 -3.04
C PRO A 40 -30.68 -17.70 -2.82
N SER A 41 -29.89 -16.82 -3.42
CA SER A 41 -30.10 -15.36 -3.31
C SER A 41 -31.25 -14.84 -4.17
N GLY A 42 -31.77 -15.69 -5.05
CA GLY A 42 -32.74 -15.28 -6.05
C GLY A 42 -34.12 -14.95 -5.48
N VAL A 43 -34.82 -14.08 -6.21
CA VAL A 43 -36.14 -13.55 -5.85
C VAL A 43 -37.14 -13.92 -6.93
N TYR A 44 -38.29 -14.43 -6.53
CA TYR A 44 -39.44 -14.70 -7.38
C TYR A 44 -40.45 -13.55 -7.26
N THR A 45 -40.85 -12.95 -8.37
CA THR A 45 -41.92 -11.95 -8.41
C THR A 45 -43.19 -12.59 -8.93
N ASP A 46 -44.24 -12.68 -8.11
CA ASP A 46 -45.52 -13.18 -8.59
C ASP A 46 -46.07 -12.23 -9.68
N PRO A 47 -46.28 -12.71 -10.93
CA PRO A 47 -46.73 -11.87 -12.03
C PRO A 47 -48.15 -11.32 -11.82
N THR A 48 -48.96 -11.94 -10.95
CA THR A 48 -50.35 -11.54 -10.70
C THR A 48 -50.45 -10.49 -9.60
N THR A 49 -49.71 -10.70 -8.51
CA THR A 49 -49.82 -9.88 -7.30
C THR A 49 -48.67 -8.88 -7.12
N GLY A 50 -47.57 -9.07 -7.84
CA GLY A 50 -46.32 -8.33 -7.64
C GLY A 50 -45.60 -8.67 -6.33
N THR A 51 -46.06 -9.70 -5.60
CA THR A 51 -45.43 -10.10 -4.33
C THR A 51 -44.05 -10.71 -4.59
N LEU A 52 -43.11 -10.40 -3.70
CA LEU A 52 -41.73 -10.90 -3.78
C LEU A 52 -41.55 -12.05 -2.79
N THR A 53 -41.15 -13.21 -3.30
CA THR A 53 -40.76 -14.39 -2.50
C THR A 53 -39.27 -14.62 -2.69
N ALA A 54 -38.54 -15.05 -1.66
CA ALA A 54 -37.10 -15.28 -1.72
C ALA A 54 -36.68 -16.62 -1.12
N ALA A 55 -35.37 -16.90 -1.13
CA ALA A 55 -34.74 -18.09 -0.57
C ALA A 55 -35.34 -19.40 -1.14
N THR A 56 -35.43 -20.46 -0.33
CA THR A 56 -35.85 -21.78 -0.80
C THR A 56 -37.26 -21.76 -1.44
N ALA A 57 -38.18 -20.95 -0.91
CA ALA A 57 -39.53 -20.82 -1.45
C ALA A 57 -39.54 -20.20 -2.87
N ALA A 58 -38.66 -19.23 -3.14
CA ALA A 58 -38.54 -18.65 -4.48
C ALA A 58 -38.00 -19.66 -5.50
N ALA A 59 -37.00 -20.45 -5.10
CA ALA A 59 -36.46 -21.50 -5.96
C ALA A 59 -37.51 -22.59 -6.27
N GLN A 60 -38.40 -22.90 -5.33
CA GLN A 60 -39.52 -23.83 -5.56
C GLN A 60 -40.54 -23.26 -6.55
N LEU A 61 -40.92 -21.98 -6.43
CA LEU A 61 -41.83 -21.31 -7.37
C LEU A 61 -41.21 -21.13 -8.77
N ALA A 62 -39.89 -20.93 -8.83
CA ALA A 62 -39.15 -20.84 -10.09
C ALA A 62 -39.26 -22.12 -10.93
N ALA A 63 -39.47 -23.29 -10.31
CA ALA A 63 -39.67 -24.54 -11.03
C ALA A 63 -40.94 -24.54 -11.89
N THR A 64 -41.98 -23.80 -11.48
CA THR A 64 -43.23 -23.67 -12.23
C THR A 64 -43.24 -22.48 -13.18
N THR A 65 -42.60 -21.37 -12.79
CA THR A 65 -42.58 -20.13 -13.60
C THR A 65 -41.17 -19.52 -13.63
N PRO A 66 -40.23 -20.08 -14.43
CA PRO A 66 -38.83 -19.66 -14.41
C PRO A 66 -38.63 -18.20 -14.84
N THR A 67 -39.49 -17.67 -15.70
CA THR A 67 -39.39 -16.30 -16.23
C THR A 67 -39.67 -15.23 -15.17
N ALA A 68 -40.28 -15.60 -14.05
CA ALA A 68 -40.59 -14.70 -12.94
C ALA A 68 -39.53 -14.78 -11.81
N TYR A 69 -38.50 -15.60 -12.00
CA TYR A 69 -37.42 -15.80 -11.04
C TYR A 69 -36.13 -15.11 -11.47
N LEU A 70 -35.52 -14.43 -10.51
CA LEU A 70 -34.29 -13.68 -10.67
C LEU A 70 -33.18 -14.37 -9.87
N PRO A 71 -32.33 -15.22 -10.49
CA PRO A 71 -31.53 -16.22 -9.77
C PRO A 71 -30.29 -15.66 -9.03
N ASP A 72 -29.66 -14.60 -9.55
CA ASP A 72 -28.39 -14.08 -9.03
C ASP A 72 -28.54 -12.61 -8.66
N LEU A 73 -29.00 -12.38 -7.43
CA LEU A 73 -29.19 -11.04 -6.92
C LEU A 73 -27.85 -10.32 -6.67
N THR A 74 -26.78 -11.06 -6.35
CA THR A 74 -25.44 -10.50 -6.12
C THR A 74 -24.90 -9.81 -7.38
N SER A 75 -25.06 -10.44 -8.54
CA SER A 75 -24.68 -9.84 -9.82
C SER A 75 -25.50 -8.59 -10.15
N LEU A 76 -26.79 -8.58 -9.83
CA LEU A 76 -27.66 -7.43 -10.06
C LEU A 76 -27.36 -6.25 -9.12
N LEU A 77 -27.10 -6.53 -7.84
CA LEU A 77 -26.64 -5.54 -6.88
C LEU A 77 -25.28 -4.95 -7.30
N SER A 78 -24.43 -5.77 -7.91
CA SER A 78 -23.17 -5.32 -8.50
C SER A 78 -23.41 -4.43 -9.73
N ALA A 79 -24.36 -4.77 -10.61
CA ALA A 79 -24.71 -3.92 -11.76
C ALA A 79 -25.36 -2.59 -11.32
N GLY A 80 -26.09 -2.59 -10.20
CA GLY A 80 -26.80 -1.40 -9.70
C GLY A 80 -28.06 -1.05 -10.50
N ALA A 81 -28.52 -1.93 -11.38
CA ALA A 81 -29.71 -1.76 -12.20
C ALA A 81 -30.47 -3.08 -12.34
N THR A 82 -31.79 -2.99 -12.44
CA THR A 82 -32.68 -4.12 -12.71
C THR A 82 -33.10 -4.11 -14.18
N PRO A 83 -33.25 -5.27 -14.84
CA PRO A 83 -33.64 -5.35 -16.26
C PRO A 83 -34.95 -4.61 -16.56
N ASP A 84 -35.93 -4.70 -15.65
CA ASP A 84 -37.29 -4.21 -15.85
C ASP A 84 -37.62 -2.96 -15.00
N GLY A 85 -36.60 -2.26 -14.48
CA GLY A 85 -36.79 -1.09 -13.61
C GLY A 85 -37.43 -1.41 -12.25
N GLN A 86 -37.46 -2.68 -11.85
CA GLN A 86 -37.90 -3.11 -10.51
C GLN A 86 -37.11 -2.39 -9.41
N ASP A 87 -37.76 -2.11 -8.28
CA ASP A 87 -37.15 -1.49 -7.12
C ASP A 87 -36.09 -2.44 -6.50
N LEU A 88 -34.81 -2.15 -6.76
CA LEU A 88 -33.68 -2.96 -6.29
C LEU A 88 -33.63 -3.03 -4.74
N VAL A 89 -34.15 -2.03 -4.03
CA VAL A 89 -34.25 -2.08 -2.56
C VAL A 89 -35.30 -3.10 -2.13
N ALA A 90 -36.43 -3.19 -2.83
CA ALA A 90 -37.48 -4.17 -2.55
C ALA A 90 -36.99 -5.61 -2.80
N LEU A 91 -36.27 -5.84 -3.90
CA LEU A 91 -35.66 -7.14 -4.21
C LEU A 91 -34.65 -7.55 -3.15
N ALA A 92 -33.73 -6.64 -2.78
CA ALA A 92 -32.75 -6.87 -1.72
C ALA A 92 -33.41 -7.11 -0.36
N ALA A 93 -34.50 -6.39 -0.03
CA ALA A 93 -35.24 -6.58 1.21
C ALA A 93 -35.91 -7.95 1.26
N ALA A 94 -36.56 -8.37 0.17
CA ALA A 94 -37.17 -9.69 0.07
C ALA A 94 -36.13 -10.81 0.24
N ALA A 95 -34.99 -10.71 -0.45
CA ALA A 95 -33.89 -11.66 -0.33
C ALA A 95 -33.32 -11.74 1.08
N LEU A 96 -32.93 -10.60 1.67
CA LEU A 96 -32.38 -10.57 3.03
C LEU A 96 -33.40 -11.06 4.06
N GLY A 97 -34.66 -10.65 3.94
CA GLY A 97 -35.75 -11.10 4.80
C GLY A 97 -35.94 -12.61 4.74
N GLY A 98 -36.12 -13.18 3.53
CA GLY A 98 -36.32 -14.62 3.36
C GLY A 98 -35.15 -15.45 3.87
N VAL A 99 -33.92 -15.06 3.54
CA VAL A 99 -32.69 -15.72 3.99
C VAL A 99 -32.54 -15.67 5.51
N CYS A 100 -32.80 -14.51 6.13
CA CYS A 100 -32.72 -14.38 7.60
C CYS A 100 -33.86 -15.11 8.31
N THR A 101 -35.09 -15.12 7.77
CA THR A 101 -36.22 -15.87 8.33
C THR A 101 -35.94 -17.37 8.32
N GLU A 102 -35.42 -17.91 7.22
CA GLU A 102 -35.09 -19.33 7.11
C GLU A 102 -33.94 -19.72 8.06
N ALA A 103 -32.89 -18.88 8.16
CA ALA A 103 -31.82 -19.07 9.13
C ALA A 103 -32.28 -18.98 10.59
N THR A 104 -33.20 -18.05 10.88
CA THR A 104 -33.80 -17.89 12.21
C THR A 104 -34.63 -19.11 12.59
N HIS A 105 -35.45 -19.61 11.66
CA HIS A 105 -36.23 -20.82 11.89
C HIS A 105 -35.34 -22.03 12.14
N ALA A 106 -34.27 -22.21 11.34
CA ALA A 106 -33.30 -23.28 11.55
C ALA A 106 -32.56 -23.18 12.89
N ALA A 107 -32.30 -21.96 13.38
CA ALA A 107 -31.64 -21.71 14.67
C ALA A 107 -32.56 -21.81 15.90
N GLY A 108 -33.82 -22.22 15.73
CA GLY A 108 -34.77 -22.39 16.84
C GLY A 108 -35.62 -21.16 17.15
N GLY A 109 -35.60 -20.14 16.28
CA GLY A 109 -36.42 -18.92 16.39
C GLY A 109 -35.75 -17.79 17.19
N GLY A 110 -36.50 -16.70 17.37
CA GLY A 110 -36.07 -15.51 18.10
C GLY A 110 -35.76 -14.30 17.21
N PRO A 111 -35.72 -13.08 17.76
CA PRO A 111 -35.40 -11.89 16.99
C PRO A 111 -33.90 -11.83 16.63
N VAL A 112 -33.60 -11.37 15.42
CA VAL A 112 -32.23 -11.07 15.00
C VAL A 112 -31.80 -9.78 15.69
N THR A 113 -30.82 -9.86 16.59
CA THR A 113 -30.31 -8.70 17.34
C THR A 113 -29.02 -8.13 16.76
N ALA A 114 -28.28 -8.94 15.99
CA ALA A 114 -27.09 -8.50 15.29
C ALA A 114 -26.98 -9.12 13.89
N LEU A 115 -26.67 -8.29 12.89
CA LEU A 115 -26.49 -8.69 11.51
C LEU A 115 -25.17 -8.13 10.97
N MET A 116 -24.30 -9.00 10.47
CA MET A 116 -23.11 -8.62 9.71
C MET A 116 -23.16 -9.21 8.30
N LEU A 117 -22.98 -8.36 7.30
CA LEU A 117 -22.97 -8.73 5.89
C LEU A 117 -21.54 -8.67 5.35
N VAL A 118 -21.07 -9.75 4.75
CA VAL A 118 -19.81 -9.80 4.00
C VAL A 118 -20.09 -9.37 2.57
N LEU A 119 -19.40 -8.33 2.12
CA LEU A 119 -19.62 -7.73 0.79
C LEU A 119 -18.40 -7.94 -0.11
N PRO A 120 -18.59 -8.05 -1.44
CA PRO A 120 -17.48 -7.98 -2.37
C PRO A 120 -16.64 -6.71 -2.18
N ALA A 121 -15.30 -6.83 -2.28
CA ALA A 121 -14.38 -5.72 -1.97
C ALA A 121 -14.60 -4.45 -2.82
N GLY A 122 -15.21 -4.58 -4.01
CA GLY A 122 -15.55 -3.44 -4.88
C GLY A 122 -16.87 -2.73 -4.55
N TRP A 123 -17.60 -3.15 -3.52
CA TRP A 123 -18.88 -2.53 -3.14
C TRP A 123 -18.67 -1.27 -2.30
N GLY A 124 -18.91 -0.13 -2.95
CA GLY A 124 -18.81 1.20 -2.34
C GLY A 124 -20.01 1.61 -1.47
N PRO A 125 -20.02 2.87 -0.98
CA PRO A 125 -21.01 3.38 -0.04
C PRO A 125 -22.47 3.24 -0.50
N GLN A 126 -22.73 3.48 -1.79
CA GLN A 126 -24.09 3.41 -2.36
C GLN A 126 -24.72 2.02 -2.19
N ARG A 127 -23.95 0.95 -2.43
CA ARG A 127 -24.44 -0.44 -2.26
C ARG A 127 -24.65 -0.77 -0.77
N ARG A 128 -23.78 -0.27 0.11
CA ARG A 128 -23.97 -0.39 1.57
C ARG A 128 -25.25 0.31 2.03
N ASP A 129 -25.51 1.52 1.55
CA ASP A 129 -26.74 2.28 1.87
C ASP A 129 -27.99 1.61 1.30
N LEU A 130 -27.90 1.01 0.11
CA LEU A 130 -28.94 0.18 -0.45
C LEU A 130 -29.25 -1.00 0.49
N LEU A 131 -28.23 -1.74 0.94
CA LEU A 131 -28.41 -2.86 1.87
C LEU A 131 -28.93 -2.43 3.24
N ARG A 132 -28.52 -1.27 3.77
CA ARG A 132 -29.08 -0.69 5.01
C ARG A 132 -30.58 -0.39 4.85
N ARG A 133 -30.99 0.17 3.70
CA ARG A 133 -32.41 0.41 3.39
C ARG A 133 -33.18 -0.89 3.21
N ALA A 134 -32.58 -1.88 2.54
CA ALA A 134 -33.16 -3.20 2.34
C ALA A 134 -33.39 -3.92 3.68
N ALA A 135 -32.39 -3.91 4.56
CA ALA A 135 -32.50 -4.48 5.91
C ALA A 135 -33.61 -3.80 6.73
N ARG A 136 -33.67 -2.46 6.74
CA ARG A 136 -34.76 -1.73 7.41
C ARG A 136 -36.14 -2.08 6.84
N ARG A 137 -36.25 -2.22 5.52
CA ARG A 137 -37.51 -2.62 4.86
C ARG A 137 -37.91 -4.05 5.18
N ALA A 138 -36.95 -4.92 5.47
CA ALA A 138 -37.15 -6.31 5.90
C ALA A 138 -37.30 -6.46 7.42
N ASP A 139 -37.41 -5.35 8.18
CA ASP A 139 -37.47 -5.34 9.65
C ASP A 139 -36.28 -6.05 10.33
N LEU A 140 -35.10 -5.95 9.70
CA LEU A 140 -33.83 -6.48 10.22
C LEU A 140 -33.03 -5.37 10.92
N PRO A 141 -32.16 -5.72 11.90
CA PRO A 141 -31.27 -4.75 12.51
C PRO A 141 -30.33 -4.13 11.47
N THR A 142 -29.84 -2.92 11.75
CA THR A 142 -28.95 -2.22 10.83
C THR A 142 -27.68 -3.05 10.61
N PRO A 143 -27.38 -3.47 9.37
CA PRO A 143 -26.27 -4.37 9.12
C PRO A 143 -24.92 -3.66 9.33
N ARG A 144 -23.99 -4.38 9.95
CA ARG A 144 -22.56 -4.07 9.89
C ARG A 144 -21.98 -4.72 8.64
N PHE A 145 -20.85 -4.20 8.16
CA PHE A 145 -20.22 -4.70 6.93
C PHE A 145 -18.80 -5.16 7.19
N ALA A 146 -18.42 -6.26 6.54
CA ALA A 146 -17.05 -6.76 6.50
C ALA A 146 -16.61 -7.00 5.05
N THR A 147 -15.30 -6.91 4.80
CA THR A 147 -14.73 -7.45 3.57
C THR A 147 -14.55 -8.96 3.72
N PRO A 148 -14.48 -9.73 2.61
CA PRO A 148 -14.35 -11.18 2.68
C PRO A 148 -13.05 -11.57 3.37
N ALA A 149 -11.94 -10.94 2.99
CA ALA A 149 -10.64 -11.18 3.61
C ALA A 149 -10.62 -10.89 5.12
N ALA A 150 -11.28 -9.81 5.57
CA ALA A 150 -11.37 -9.52 6.99
C ALA A 150 -12.20 -10.59 7.72
N ALA A 151 -13.35 -10.98 7.18
CA ALA A 151 -14.20 -12.00 7.75
C ALA A 151 -13.50 -13.37 7.81
N ILE A 152 -12.88 -13.81 6.71
CA ILE A 152 -12.11 -15.06 6.64
C ILE A 152 -10.97 -15.06 7.68
N THR A 153 -10.28 -13.94 7.83
CA THR A 153 -9.21 -13.80 8.83
C THR A 153 -9.74 -13.89 10.26
N THR A 154 -10.86 -13.23 10.54
CA THR A 154 -11.55 -13.34 11.84
C THR A 154 -11.96 -14.78 12.14
N ALA A 155 -12.48 -15.51 11.15
CA ALA A 155 -12.83 -16.93 11.30
C ALA A 155 -11.60 -17.79 11.64
N HIS A 156 -10.48 -17.54 10.94
CA HIS A 156 -9.22 -18.22 11.22
C HIS A 156 -8.72 -17.94 12.65
N GLN A 157 -8.74 -16.67 13.08
CA GLN A 157 -8.32 -16.25 14.42
C GLN A 157 -9.25 -16.75 15.54
N ALA A 158 -10.52 -17.05 15.24
CA ALA A 158 -11.42 -17.66 16.21
C ALA A 158 -11.04 -19.11 16.53
N GLY A 159 -10.50 -19.84 15.55
CA GLY A 159 -10.07 -21.24 15.71
C GLY A 159 -8.59 -21.43 16.08
N ALA A 160 -7.76 -20.39 15.94
CA ALA A 160 -6.31 -20.46 16.15
C ALA A 160 -5.81 -19.47 17.21
N ALA A 161 -4.57 -19.63 17.64
CA ALA A 161 -3.90 -18.59 18.43
C ALA A 161 -3.80 -17.31 17.58
N PRO A 162 -4.06 -16.12 18.16
CA PRO A 162 -3.90 -14.86 17.42
C PRO A 162 -2.46 -14.74 16.93
N VAL A 163 -2.33 -14.41 15.66
CA VAL A 163 -1.04 -14.21 14.98
C VAL A 163 -0.94 -12.73 14.66
N ASP A 164 0.11 -12.07 15.14
CA ASP A 164 0.44 -10.71 14.71
C ASP A 164 1.34 -10.79 13.46
N GLY A 165 1.02 -10.02 12.42
CA GLY A 165 1.78 -9.99 11.17
C GLY A 165 0.91 -9.80 9.94
N TYR A 166 1.37 -10.29 8.79
CA TYR A 166 0.64 -10.19 7.54
C TYR A 166 0.15 -11.56 7.06
N LEU A 167 -1.12 -11.65 6.68
CA LEU A 167 -1.69 -12.85 6.06
C LEU A 167 -2.08 -12.53 4.62
N LEU A 168 -1.82 -13.46 3.71
CA LEU A 168 -2.37 -13.44 2.37
C LEU A 168 -3.65 -14.25 2.35
N VAL A 169 -4.78 -13.62 2.06
CA VAL A 169 -6.07 -14.29 1.87
C VAL A 169 -6.33 -14.43 0.38
N ALA A 170 -6.45 -15.67 -0.07
CA ALA A 170 -6.85 -16.04 -1.43
C ALA A 170 -8.28 -16.58 -1.40
N GLU A 171 -9.18 -15.92 -2.12
CA GLU A 171 -10.57 -16.34 -2.28
C GLU A 171 -10.84 -16.57 -3.76
N THR A 172 -11.34 -17.75 -4.13
CA THR A 172 -11.73 -18.03 -5.52
C THR A 172 -13.24 -18.07 -5.69
N THR A 173 -13.68 -17.69 -6.88
CA THR A 173 -15.05 -17.84 -7.36
C THR A 173 -15.04 -18.56 -8.71
N PRO A 174 -16.15 -19.12 -9.20
CA PRO A 174 -16.20 -19.77 -10.50
C PRO A 174 -15.66 -18.94 -11.67
N THR A 175 -15.69 -17.60 -11.54
CA THR A 175 -15.28 -16.64 -12.58
C THR A 175 -13.92 -15.99 -12.33
N GLY A 176 -13.21 -16.34 -11.26
CA GLY A 176 -11.89 -15.77 -10.94
C GLY A 176 -11.56 -15.87 -9.45
N GLY A 177 -10.90 -14.85 -8.90
CA GLY A 177 -10.63 -14.78 -7.48
C GLY A 177 -10.11 -13.40 -7.04
N THR A 178 -9.87 -13.28 -5.74
CA THR A 178 -9.20 -12.12 -5.16
C THR A 178 -8.04 -12.58 -4.29
N LEU A 179 -6.95 -11.82 -4.34
CA LEU A 179 -5.82 -11.96 -3.44
C LEU A 179 -5.74 -10.68 -2.62
N THR A 180 -5.74 -10.83 -1.30
CA THR A 180 -5.76 -9.71 -0.36
C THR A 180 -4.74 -9.91 0.73
N VAL A 181 -3.91 -8.90 0.99
CA VAL A 181 -3.04 -8.88 2.17
C VAL A 181 -3.75 -8.15 3.29
N VAL A 182 -3.84 -8.81 4.44
CA VAL A 182 -4.34 -8.23 5.68
C VAL A 182 -3.23 -8.15 6.71
N ALA A 183 -3.21 -7.07 7.48
CA ALA A 183 -2.39 -6.94 8.69
C ALA A 183 -3.23 -7.35 9.89
N THR A 184 -2.66 -8.18 10.75
CA THR A 184 -3.29 -8.64 11.99
C THR A 184 -2.48 -8.12 13.18
N SER A 185 -3.17 -7.48 14.12
CA SER A 185 -2.56 -6.96 15.35
C SER A 185 -3.59 -6.99 16.48
N ASN A 186 -3.35 -7.72 17.56
CA ASN A 186 -4.28 -7.80 18.71
C ASN A 186 -5.73 -8.15 18.31
N ARG A 187 -5.90 -9.04 17.31
CA ARG A 187 -7.19 -9.40 16.66
C ARG A 187 -7.87 -8.29 15.86
N GLU A 188 -7.26 -7.12 15.75
CA GLU A 188 -7.64 -6.14 14.74
C GLU A 188 -7.14 -6.63 13.37
N VAL A 189 -8.00 -6.51 12.36
CA VAL A 189 -7.69 -6.90 10.98
C VAL A 189 -7.79 -5.67 10.10
N ASP A 190 -6.66 -5.23 9.56
CA ASP A 190 -6.57 -4.10 8.64
C ASP A 190 -6.26 -4.58 7.21
N LEU A 191 -6.88 -3.95 6.22
CA LEU A 191 -6.74 -4.29 4.81
C LEU A 191 -5.57 -3.50 4.22
N VAL A 192 -4.50 -4.19 3.81
CA VAL A 192 -3.29 -3.52 3.30
C VAL A 192 -3.38 -3.30 1.79
N ALA A 193 -3.68 -4.37 1.05
CA ALA A 193 -3.77 -4.33 -0.41
C ALA A 193 -4.68 -5.46 -0.92
N THR A 194 -5.35 -5.22 -2.05
CA THR A 194 -6.18 -6.22 -2.74
C THR A 194 -5.91 -6.15 -4.24
N THR A 195 -5.86 -7.32 -4.89
CA THR A 195 -5.84 -7.46 -6.35
C THR A 195 -6.75 -8.59 -6.78
N THR A 196 -7.18 -8.55 -8.04
CA THR A 196 -7.99 -9.62 -8.65
C THR A 196 -7.10 -10.68 -9.28
N LEU A 197 -7.51 -11.93 -9.15
CA LEU A 197 -6.96 -13.07 -9.85
C LEU A 197 -7.89 -13.38 -11.04
N ALA A 198 -7.51 -12.94 -12.24
CA ALA A 198 -8.38 -12.94 -13.42
C ALA A 198 -8.67 -14.35 -13.94
N ASP A 199 -7.74 -15.29 -13.76
CA ASP A 199 -7.87 -16.69 -14.13
C ASP A 199 -7.48 -17.57 -12.93
N ARG A 200 -8.17 -18.70 -12.78
CA ARG A 200 -7.83 -19.77 -11.82
C ARG A 200 -6.54 -20.51 -12.19
N GLY A 201 -5.99 -20.26 -13.38
CA GLY A 201 -4.69 -20.78 -13.81
C GLY A 201 -3.57 -20.47 -12.82
N THR A 202 -2.79 -21.50 -12.48
CA THR A 202 -1.63 -21.39 -11.59
C THR A 202 -0.51 -20.50 -12.16
N ASP A 203 -0.45 -20.34 -13.49
CA ASP A 203 0.57 -19.57 -14.20
C ASP A 203 0.64 -18.10 -13.78
N GLN A 204 -0.50 -17.49 -13.40
CA GLN A 204 -0.55 -16.08 -13.02
C GLN A 204 -0.37 -15.83 -11.52
N VAL A 205 -0.41 -16.88 -10.69
CA VAL A 205 -0.40 -16.74 -9.22
C VAL A 205 0.87 -16.03 -8.78
N SER A 206 2.04 -16.44 -9.28
CA SER A 206 3.33 -15.86 -8.89
C SER A 206 3.43 -14.36 -9.20
N ALA A 207 3.15 -13.96 -10.44
CA ALA A 207 3.21 -12.56 -10.86
C ALA A 207 2.19 -11.69 -10.11
N THR A 208 1.00 -12.24 -9.82
CA THR A 208 -0.07 -11.53 -9.11
C THR A 208 0.27 -11.32 -7.64
N VAL A 209 0.81 -12.34 -6.97
CA VAL A 209 1.31 -12.24 -5.58
C VAL A 209 2.46 -11.23 -5.50
N ASP A 210 3.43 -11.28 -6.40
CA ASP A 210 4.56 -10.33 -6.40
C ASP A 210 4.09 -8.89 -6.59
N THR A 211 3.14 -8.67 -7.51
CA THR A 211 2.53 -7.36 -7.74
C THR A 211 1.78 -6.86 -6.50
N LEU A 212 1.02 -7.75 -5.85
CA LEU A 212 0.26 -7.44 -4.63
C LEU A 212 1.19 -7.07 -3.47
N LEU A 213 2.23 -7.89 -3.22
CA LEU A 213 3.20 -7.65 -2.15
C LEU A 213 4.00 -6.37 -2.40
N THR A 214 4.42 -6.12 -3.64
CA THR A 214 5.08 -4.87 -4.02
C THR A 214 4.16 -3.65 -3.80
N THR A 215 2.87 -3.78 -4.10
CA THR A 215 1.88 -2.71 -3.86
C THR A 215 1.69 -2.45 -2.36
N ALA A 216 1.76 -3.50 -1.55
CA ALA A 216 1.70 -3.43 -0.09
C ALA A 216 3.01 -2.97 0.56
N ASP A 217 4.10 -2.80 -0.20
CA ASP A 217 5.47 -2.60 0.31
C ASP A 217 5.94 -3.73 1.25
N LEU A 218 5.57 -4.96 0.89
CA LEU A 218 5.88 -6.19 1.62
C LEU A 218 6.66 -7.17 0.74
N THR A 219 7.28 -8.13 1.41
CA THR A 219 7.90 -9.30 0.79
C THR A 219 7.25 -10.59 1.30
N THR A 220 7.51 -11.72 0.66
CA THR A 220 7.05 -13.04 1.13
C THR A 220 7.56 -13.38 2.54
N SER A 221 8.70 -12.81 2.93
CA SER A 221 9.26 -12.96 4.28
C SER A 221 8.45 -12.25 5.38
N ASP A 222 7.65 -11.24 5.02
CA ASP A 222 6.78 -10.52 5.96
C ASP A 222 5.44 -11.25 6.17
N LEU A 223 5.06 -12.19 5.28
CA LEU A 223 3.86 -13.02 5.44
C LEU A 223 4.05 -14.06 6.54
N VAL A 224 3.05 -14.25 7.39
CA VAL A 224 3.04 -15.31 8.42
C VAL A 224 2.32 -16.56 7.94
N GLY A 225 1.40 -16.43 6.98
CA GLY A 225 0.65 -17.54 6.40
C GLY A 225 -0.21 -17.13 5.22
N VAL A 226 -0.76 -18.14 4.55
CA VAL A 226 -1.72 -17.96 3.45
C VAL A 226 -3.02 -18.67 3.84
N LEU A 227 -4.14 -17.98 3.72
CA LEU A 227 -5.48 -18.52 3.91
C LEU A 227 -6.13 -18.71 2.53
N LEU A 228 -6.62 -19.92 2.24
CA LEU A 228 -7.25 -20.22 0.95
C LEU A 228 -8.71 -20.62 1.16
N VAL A 229 -9.63 -19.85 0.59
CA VAL A 229 -11.06 -20.21 0.46
C VAL A 229 -11.31 -20.54 -1.00
N ASP A 230 -11.50 -21.82 -1.29
CA ASP A 230 -11.66 -22.33 -2.65
C ASP A 230 -12.93 -23.21 -2.75
N PRO A 231 -14.12 -22.60 -2.92
CA PRO A 231 -15.39 -23.32 -2.89
C PRO A 231 -15.52 -24.37 -4.01
N VAL A 232 -14.76 -24.21 -5.10
CA VAL A 232 -14.64 -25.19 -6.17
C VAL A 232 -13.15 -25.46 -6.35
N PRO A 233 -12.62 -26.56 -5.76
CA PRO A 233 -11.20 -26.84 -5.71
C PRO A 233 -10.52 -26.66 -7.06
N THR A 234 -9.56 -25.75 -7.12
CA THR A 234 -8.76 -25.42 -8.29
C THR A 234 -7.47 -26.25 -8.21
N PRO A 235 -7.27 -27.26 -9.08
CA PRO A 235 -6.10 -28.12 -9.01
C PRO A 235 -4.79 -27.33 -9.09
N GLY A 236 -3.87 -27.56 -8.15
CA GLY A 236 -2.55 -26.91 -8.14
C GLY A 236 -2.52 -25.51 -7.53
N LEU A 237 -3.65 -24.88 -7.21
CA LEU A 237 -3.67 -23.50 -6.70
C LEU A 237 -3.00 -23.37 -5.34
N ALA A 238 -3.27 -24.30 -4.42
CA ALA A 238 -2.65 -24.32 -3.10
C ALA A 238 -1.13 -24.53 -3.21
N GLU A 239 -0.69 -25.45 -4.08
CA GLU A 239 0.72 -25.70 -4.36
C GLU A 239 1.40 -24.49 -4.99
N ALA A 240 0.75 -23.82 -5.94
CA ALA A 240 1.26 -22.61 -6.57
C ALA A 240 1.40 -21.44 -5.58
N LEU A 241 0.40 -21.25 -4.71
CA LEU A 241 0.46 -20.26 -3.63
C LEU A 241 1.58 -20.58 -2.63
N ALA A 242 1.71 -21.85 -2.23
CA ALA A 242 2.78 -22.30 -1.32
C ALA A 242 4.17 -22.11 -1.93
N ALA A 243 4.35 -22.51 -3.20
CA ALA A 243 5.62 -22.36 -3.93
C ALA A 243 6.01 -20.90 -4.12
N THR A 244 5.04 -20.04 -4.45
CA THR A 244 5.25 -18.59 -4.65
C THR A 244 5.60 -17.89 -3.34
N THR A 245 4.84 -18.16 -2.27
CA THR A 245 4.98 -17.43 -1.01
C THR A 245 6.04 -18.03 -0.09
N GLY A 246 6.43 -19.29 -0.29
CA GLY A 246 7.24 -20.05 0.67
C GLY A 246 6.53 -20.26 2.01
N ARG A 247 5.20 -20.12 2.06
CA ARG A 247 4.38 -20.24 3.28
C ARG A 247 3.38 -21.38 3.19
N THR A 248 3.02 -21.92 4.35
CA THR A 248 1.96 -22.92 4.46
C THR A 248 0.63 -22.30 4.08
N VAL A 249 -0.08 -22.96 3.15
CA VAL A 249 -1.43 -22.59 2.77
C VAL A 249 -2.41 -23.34 3.66
N THR A 250 -3.25 -22.60 4.38
CA THR A 250 -4.31 -23.16 5.23
C THR A 250 -5.61 -23.12 4.45
N PRO A 251 -6.11 -24.27 3.96
CA PRO A 251 -7.41 -24.32 3.31
C PRO A 251 -8.51 -24.09 4.34
N LEU A 252 -9.50 -23.27 3.97
CA LEU A 252 -10.66 -22.93 4.78
C LEU A 252 -11.93 -23.29 4.01
N ALA A 253 -12.98 -23.60 4.76
CA ALA A 253 -14.29 -23.90 4.16
C ALA A 253 -14.88 -22.69 3.43
N ALA A 254 -15.73 -22.93 2.44
CA ALA A 254 -16.47 -21.88 1.73
C ALA A 254 -17.30 -20.98 2.67
N SER A 255 -17.70 -21.50 3.83
CA SER A 255 -18.45 -20.77 4.85
C SER A 255 -17.59 -19.92 5.78
N ALA A 256 -16.26 -19.89 5.62
CA ALA A 256 -15.36 -19.18 6.53
C ALA A 256 -15.70 -17.68 6.65
N ALA A 257 -16.08 -17.02 5.56
CA ALA A 257 -16.48 -15.62 5.60
C ALA A 257 -17.75 -15.40 6.45
N ALA A 258 -18.81 -16.19 6.23
CA ALA A 258 -20.04 -16.13 7.03
C ALA A 258 -19.77 -16.40 8.53
N TRP A 259 -18.93 -17.40 8.82
CA TRP A 259 -18.48 -17.72 10.18
C TRP A 259 -17.72 -16.60 10.86
N GLY A 260 -16.84 -15.93 10.14
CA GLY A 260 -16.07 -14.81 10.67
C GLY A 260 -16.91 -13.57 10.90
N ALA A 261 -17.88 -13.31 10.01
CA ALA A 261 -18.89 -12.28 10.19
C ALA A 261 -19.72 -12.53 11.45
N LEU A 262 -20.17 -13.78 11.65
CA LEU A 262 -20.88 -14.18 12.87
C LEU A 262 -20.02 -13.94 14.12
N HIS A 263 -18.75 -14.38 14.14
CA HIS A 263 -17.85 -14.15 15.27
C HIS A 263 -17.65 -12.67 15.60
N ALA A 264 -17.52 -11.83 14.58
CA ALA A 264 -17.40 -10.38 14.74
C ALA A 264 -18.66 -9.73 15.35
N THR A 265 -19.85 -10.34 15.19
CA THR A 265 -21.05 -9.87 15.89
C THR A 265 -21.08 -10.26 17.37
N THR A 266 -20.43 -11.37 17.74
CA THR A 266 -20.47 -11.92 19.11
C THR A 266 -19.35 -11.42 20.01
N SER A 267 -18.31 -10.79 19.46
CA SER A 267 -17.14 -10.33 20.22
C SER A 267 -17.33 -8.90 20.75
N PRO A 268 -17.69 -8.69 22.04
CA PRO A 268 -17.79 -7.36 22.63
C PRO A 268 -16.40 -6.72 22.66
N GLY A 269 -16.22 -5.60 21.98
CA GLY A 269 -14.95 -4.86 21.95
C GLY A 269 -14.17 -4.94 20.65
N HIS A 270 -14.58 -5.79 19.68
CA HIS A 270 -14.18 -5.56 18.29
C HIS A 270 -15.06 -4.47 17.73
N GLY A 271 -14.67 -3.22 18.04
CA GLY A 271 -15.00 -2.10 17.19
C GLY A 271 -14.42 -2.45 15.83
N THR A 272 -15.21 -3.13 14.99
CA THR A 272 -14.91 -3.16 13.56
C THR A 272 -15.01 -1.69 13.19
N ALA A 273 -13.86 -1.01 13.14
CA ALA A 273 -13.72 0.13 12.27
C ALA A 273 -14.35 -0.37 10.98
N GLU A 274 -15.52 0.16 10.62
CA GLU A 274 -16.17 -0.16 9.36
C GLU A 274 -15.03 -0.14 8.36
N PRO A 275 -14.71 -1.26 7.68
CA PRO A 275 -13.50 -1.32 6.87
C PRO A 275 -13.63 -0.12 5.98
N THR A 276 -12.76 0.86 6.22
CA THR A 276 -12.65 2.02 5.35
C THR A 276 -12.15 1.35 4.11
N ALA A 277 -13.09 0.98 3.25
CA ALA A 277 -12.78 0.27 2.04
C ALA A 277 -11.63 1.05 1.44
N ALA A 278 -10.64 0.34 0.90
CA ALA A 278 -9.82 0.89 -0.15
C ALA A 278 -10.80 1.28 -1.28
N ALA A 279 -11.48 2.41 -1.10
CA ALA A 279 -12.61 2.81 -1.89
C ALA A 279 -12.05 3.33 -3.21
N PRO A 280 -12.57 2.87 -4.37
CA PRO A 280 -12.43 3.65 -5.57
C PRO A 280 -13.02 5.04 -5.28
N ALA A 281 -12.18 6.04 -5.54
CA ALA A 281 -12.29 7.41 -5.10
C ALA A 281 -13.57 8.14 -5.60
N THR A 282 -14.72 7.98 -4.94
CA THR A 282 -15.89 8.88 -5.15
C THR A 282 -16.36 9.52 -3.85
N THR A 283 -16.38 10.85 -3.87
CA THR A 283 -16.70 11.78 -2.79
C THR A 283 -18.21 11.85 -2.52
N SER A 284 -18.63 11.52 -1.30
CA SER A 284 -19.91 11.96 -0.74
C SER A 284 -19.62 12.96 0.39
N THR A 285 -20.23 14.14 0.28
CA THR A 285 -20.21 15.25 1.21
C THR A 285 -21.49 15.21 2.04
N ASP A 286 -21.46 14.60 3.21
CA ASP A 286 -22.45 14.89 4.26
C ASP A 286 -21.72 15.00 5.63
N PRO A 287 -21.74 16.16 6.31
CA PRO A 287 -20.98 16.39 7.54
C PRO A 287 -21.66 15.90 8.82
N ALA A 288 -22.87 15.31 8.77
CA ALA A 288 -23.70 15.19 9.97
C ALA A 288 -23.52 13.90 10.80
N ASP A 289 -22.85 12.85 10.31
CA ASP A 289 -23.00 11.51 10.93
C ASP A 289 -21.71 10.78 11.33
N ARG A 290 -20.66 11.51 11.74
CA ARG A 290 -19.42 10.88 12.26
C ARG A 290 -19.27 11.05 13.77
N GLY A 291 -19.87 10.12 14.50
CA GLY A 291 -19.54 9.81 15.90
C GLY A 291 -18.22 9.04 16.10
N LEU A 292 -17.27 9.16 15.17
CA LEU A 292 -15.88 8.81 15.44
C LEU A 292 -15.28 9.99 16.19
N SER A 293 -14.90 9.76 17.44
CA SER A 293 -14.17 10.70 18.29
C SER A 293 -13.19 11.50 17.45
N LEU A 294 -13.42 12.82 17.34
CA LEU A 294 -12.57 13.76 16.60
C LEU A 294 -11.09 13.58 16.99
N ARG A 295 -10.84 13.14 18.23
CA ARG A 295 -9.52 12.79 18.75
C ARG A 295 -8.84 11.63 18.02
N ASP A 296 -9.55 10.60 17.58
CA ASP A 296 -8.94 9.41 16.95
C ASP A 296 -8.61 9.69 15.48
N GLN A 297 -9.49 10.45 14.78
CA GLN A 297 -9.19 10.93 13.43
C GLN A 297 -8.06 11.98 13.42
N VAL A 298 -8.05 12.88 14.41
CA VAL A 298 -6.97 13.86 14.56
C VAL A 298 -5.66 13.16 14.91
N THR A 299 -5.64 12.17 15.81
CA THR A 299 -4.37 11.51 16.19
C THR A 299 -3.79 10.64 15.08
N ALA A 300 -4.61 9.92 14.30
CA ALA A 300 -4.14 9.08 13.19
C ALA A 300 -3.55 9.90 12.02
N VAL A 301 -4.10 11.08 11.72
CA VAL A 301 -3.64 11.93 10.62
C VAL A 301 -2.55 12.93 11.07
N VAL A 302 -2.72 13.54 12.24
CA VAL A 302 -1.83 14.63 12.69
C VAL A 302 -0.49 14.09 13.19
N ARG A 303 -0.45 12.94 13.89
CA ARG A 303 0.80 12.42 14.45
C ARG A 303 1.90 12.14 13.41
N PRO A 304 1.63 11.46 12.27
CA PRO A 304 2.65 11.24 11.25
C PRO A 304 3.04 12.53 10.51
N GLN A 305 2.12 13.50 10.36
CA GLN A 305 2.42 14.80 9.76
C GLN A 305 3.28 15.67 10.68
N LEU A 306 3.01 15.67 11.98
CA LEU A 306 3.79 16.42 12.97
C LEU A 306 5.22 15.91 13.02
N GLY A 307 5.42 14.59 13.09
CA GLY A 307 6.77 14.00 13.05
C GLY A 307 7.54 14.35 11.78
N TYR A 308 6.85 14.44 10.64
CA TYR A 308 7.45 14.88 9.39
C TYR A 308 7.80 16.37 9.39
N ALA A 309 6.90 17.23 9.86
CA ALA A 309 7.13 18.66 9.97
C ALA A 309 8.31 18.97 10.91
N THR A 310 8.42 18.26 12.03
CA THR A 310 9.59 18.35 12.93
C THR A 310 10.87 17.95 12.21
N ALA A 311 10.87 16.86 11.43
CA ALA A 311 12.03 16.44 10.65
C ALA A 311 12.44 17.50 9.60
N VAL A 312 11.48 18.11 8.92
CA VAL A 312 11.71 19.20 7.94
C VAL A 312 12.31 20.43 8.63
N MET A 313 11.79 20.83 9.79
CA MET A 313 12.30 21.95 10.58
C MET A 313 13.74 21.70 11.06
N LEU A 314 14.03 20.50 11.57
CA LEU A 314 15.37 20.12 12.02
C LEU A 314 16.38 20.10 10.86
N ALA A 315 15.97 19.61 9.68
CA ALA A 315 16.82 19.63 8.48
C ALA A 315 17.12 21.07 8.02
N GLY A 316 16.13 21.96 8.06
CA GLY A 316 16.31 23.39 7.76
C GLY A 316 17.27 24.07 8.74
N LEU A 317 17.12 23.81 10.04
CA LEU A 317 18.03 24.31 11.08
C LEU A 317 19.45 23.77 10.87
N GLY A 318 19.59 22.49 10.51
CA GLY A 318 20.88 21.88 10.18
C GLY A 318 21.56 22.55 8.99
N ALA A 319 20.82 22.82 7.91
CA ALA A 319 21.35 23.53 6.74
C ALA A 319 21.81 24.96 7.09
N PHE A 320 21.04 25.67 7.91
CA PHE A 320 21.43 26.99 8.40
C PHE A 320 22.71 26.92 9.27
N GLY A 321 22.80 25.94 10.16
CA GLY A 321 23.99 25.71 10.98
C GLY A 321 25.24 25.43 10.15
N VAL A 322 25.14 24.61 9.09
CA VAL A 322 26.24 24.38 8.15
C VAL A 322 26.65 25.66 7.44
N LEU A 323 25.68 26.47 6.98
CA LEU A 323 25.95 27.76 6.34
C LEU A 323 26.74 28.69 7.28
N THR A 324 26.23 28.90 8.49
CA THR A 324 26.86 29.76 9.50
C THR A 324 28.28 29.29 9.82
N MET A 325 28.48 27.99 10.02
CA MET A 325 29.82 27.43 10.31
C MET A 325 30.79 27.58 9.14
N THR A 326 30.28 27.49 7.90
CA THR A 326 31.10 27.67 6.69
C THR A 326 31.58 29.12 6.58
N ILE A 327 30.72 30.10 6.89
CA ILE A 327 31.07 31.52 6.88
C ILE A 327 32.10 31.84 7.97
N ILE A 328 31.84 31.43 9.22
CA ILE A 328 32.75 31.67 10.35
C ILE A 328 34.14 31.07 10.08
N GLY A 329 34.19 29.86 9.51
CA GLY A 329 35.45 29.20 9.19
C GLY A 329 36.31 29.91 8.16
N ALA A 330 35.66 30.55 7.18
CA ALA A 330 36.36 31.28 6.14
C ALA A 330 36.97 32.59 6.66
N ASP A 331 36.35 33.23 7.66
CA ASP A 331 36.92 34.41 8.33
C ASP A 331 38.08 34.05 9.29
N ALA A 332 38.04 32.87 9.91
CA ALA A 332 38.98 32.47 10.96
C ALA A 332 40.41 32.11 10.48
N TYR A 333 40.60 31.83 9.18
CA TYR A 333 41.90 31.46 8.61
C TYR A 333 42.32 32.39 7.46
N PRO A 334 42.73 33.64 7.75
CA PRO A 334 43.44 34.44 6.77
C PRO A 334 44.76 33.74 6.43
N ASP A 335 44.99 33.49 5.16
CA ASP A 335 46.26 32.97 4.65
C ASP A 335 47.41 33.84 5.21
N PRO A 336 48.49 33.24 5.73
CA PRO A 336 49.65 33.99 6.25
C PRO A 336 50.31 34.91 5.21
N THR A 337 50.04 34.72 3.92
CA THR A 337 50.50 35.61 2.84
C THR A 337 49.58 36.81 2.59
N GLY A 338 48.48 36.95 3.35
CA GLY A 338 47.46 37.99 3.14
C GLY A 338 46.67 37.83 1.84
N ARG A 339 46.87 36.74 1.10
CA ARG A 339 46.14 36.42 -0.13
C ARG A 339 45.02 35.43 0.20
N PRO A 340 43.76 35.65 -0.18
CA PRO A 340 42.64 34.75 0.13
C PRO A 340 42.69 33.37 -0.61
N GLY A 341 43.85 32.75 -0.82
CA GLY A 341 44.08 31.78 -1.91
C GLY A 341 43.75 30.31 -1.65
N ASN A 342 44.08 29.74 -0.48
CA ASN A 342 44.19 28.27 -0.38
C ASN A 342 43.25 27.54 0.61
N VAL A 343 42.54 28.24 1.49
CA VAL A 343 41.55 27.61 2.42
C VAL A 343 40.16 27.43 1.75
N VAL A 344 40.02 27.98 0.55
CA VAL A 344 38.77 28.18 -0.18
C VAL A 344 38.10 26.90 -0.73
N PRO A 345 38.80 25.82 -1.15
CA PRO A 345 38.14 24.64 -1.73
C PRO A 345 37.20 23.89 -0.77
N ALA A 346 37.54 23.84 0.53
CA ALA A 346 36.73 23.15 1.53
C ALA A 346 35.43 23.90 1.87
N GLY A 347 35.40 25.23 1.67
CA GLY A 347 34.18 26.03 1.83
C GLY A 347 33.14 25.77 0.74
N TYR A 348 33.59 25.55 -0.51
CA TYR A 348 32.70 25.35 -1.66
C TYR A 348 31.79 24.12 -1.55
N SER A 349 32.32 23.03 -1.00
CA SER A 349 31.52 21.81 -0.76
C SER A 349 30.48 22.00 0.33
N GLY A 350 30.76 22.83 1.34
CA GLY A 350 29.79 23.23 2.37
C GLY A 350 28.58 23.92 1.76
N PHE A 351 28.80 24.87 0.84
CA PHE A 351 27.72 25.56 0.13
C PHE A 351 26.89 24.61 -0.74
N ALA A 352 27.55 23.76 -1.53
CA ALA A 352 26.88 22.75 -2.36
C ALA A 352 25.94 21.84 -1.54
N THR A 353 26.44 21.30 -0.43
CA THR A 353 25.65 20.39 0.43
C THR A 353 24.49 21.13 1.09
N THR A 354 24.74 22.36 1.55
CA THR A 354 23.74 23.23 2.18
C THR A 354 22.60 23.56 1.24
N THR A 355 22.89 23.97 -0.01
CA THR A 355 21.86 24.32 -0.98
C THR A 355 21.05 23.10 -1.43
N VAL A 356 21.66 21.92 -1.54
CA VAL A 356 20.95 20.65 -1.77
C VAL A 356 20.00 20.32 -0.61
N ILE A 357 20.44 20.45 0.64
CA ILE A 357 19.59 20.20 1.82
C ILE A 357 18.42 21.20 1.86
N LEU A 358 18.69 22.50 1.67
CA LEU A 358 17.65 23.54 1.61
C LEU A 358 16.62 23.25 0.52
N MET A 359 17.07 22.84 -0.67
CA MET A 359 16.19 22.46 -1.77
C MET A 359 15.26 21.30 -1.37
N LEU A 360 15.79 20.26 -0.70
CA LEU A 360 14.99 19.12 -0.24
C LEU A 360 14.01 19.51 0.87
N VAL A 361 14.42 20.39 1.79
CA VAL A 361 13.55 20.95 2.82
C VAL A 361 12.38 21.69 2.17
N LEU A 362 12.63 22.52 1.15
CA LEU A 362 11.57 23.24 0.44
C LEU A 362 10.62 22.31 -0.32
N VAL A 363 11.15 21.27 -0.97
CA VAL A 363 10.32 20.23 -1.60
C VAL A 363 9.46 19.50 -0.56
N ALA A 364 10.00 19.25 0.63
CA ALA A 364 9.27 18.63 1.72
C ALA A 364 8.19 19.53 2.33
N VAL A 365 8.46 20.83 2.45
CA VAL A 365 7.48 21.85 2.83
C VAL A 365 6.36 21.91 1.80
N ALA A 366 6.67 21.90 0.52
CA ALA A 366 5.68 21.85 -0.56
C ALA A 366 4.78 20.61 -0.47
N TYR A 367 5.38 19.45 -0.22
CA TYR A 367 4.65 18.21 0.03
C TYR A 367 3.72 18.32 1.25
N LEU A 368 4.22 18.87 2.37
CA LEU A 368 3.42 19.11 3.58
C LEU A 368 2.25 20.06 3.33
N ALA A 369 2.50 21.20 2.70
CA ALA A 369 1.48 22.20 2.41
C ALA A 369 0.33 21.61 1.57
N ALA A 370 0.66 20.76 0.60
CA ALA A 370 -0.32 20.10 -0.24
C ALA A 370 -1.08 18.96 0.47
N THR A 371 -0.49 18.31 1.47
CA THR A 371 -1.11 17.19 2.20
C THR A 371 -1.80 17.61 3.51
N ALA A 372 -1.54 18.82 4.00
CA ALA A 372 -2.13 19.36 5.23
C ALA A 372 -3.59 19.84 5.07
N THR A 373 -4.13 19.87 3.84
CA THR A 373 -5.49 20.37 3.56
C THR A 373 -6.43 19.21 3.16
N PRO A 374 -6.99 18.46 4.11
CA PRO A 374 -7.77 17.25 3.84
C PRO A 374 -9.13 17.49 3.18
N THR A 375 -9.60 18.74 3.12
CA THR A 375 -10.96 19.09 2.68
C THR A 375 -11.08 19.45 1.20
N LEU A 376 -9.98 19.50 0.45
CA LEU A 376 -10.03 19.96 -0.93
C LEU A 376 -10.54 18.90 -1.89
N PRO A 377 -11.34 19.29 -2.90
CA PRO A 377 -11.64 18.42 -4.03
C PRO A 377 -10.35 17.83 -4.62
N ARG A 378 -10.33 16.52 -4.89
CA ARG A 378 -9.11 15.80 -5.31
C ARG A 378 -8.42 16.41 -6.55
N ALA A 379 -9.19 16.94 -7.48
CA ALA A 379 -8.67 17.62 -8.67
C ALA A 379 -7.90 18.91 -8.31
N GLU A 380 -8.31 19.58 -7.24
CA GLU A 380 -7.65 20.79 -6.76
C GLU A 380 -6.40 20.46 -5.94
N ALA A 381 -6.38 19.34 -5.22
CA ALA A 381 -5.19 18.85 -4.52
C ALA A 381 -4.02 18.60 -5.48
N ALA A 382 -4.27 17.95 -6.63
CA ALA A 382 -3.24 17.73 -7.66
C ALA A 382 -2.69 19.04 -8.24
N LYS A 383 -3.56 20.02 -8.51
CA LYS A 383 -3.16 21.36 -8.95
C LYS A 383 -2.32 22.06 -7.88
N ARG A 384 -2.75 22.08 -6.63
CA ARG A 384 -2.00 22.73 -5.54
C ARG A 384 -0.65 22.09 -5.34
N LEU A 385 -0.57 20.78 -5.43
CA LEU A 385 0.69 20.06 -5.34
C LEU A 385 1.64 20.42 -6.49
N ALA A 386 1.14 20.53 -7.72
CA ALA A 386 1.93 21.00 -8.85
C ALA A 386 2.51 22.40 -8.60
N HIS A 387 1.68 23.34 -8.14
CA HIS A 387 2.13 24.68 -7.78
C HIS A 387 3.14 24.67 -6.62
N ALA A 388 2.94 23.79 -5.63
CA ALA A 388 3.83 23.66 -4.49
C ALA A 388 5.22 23.16 -4.94
N TYR A 389 5.31 22.15 -5.81
CA TYR A 389 6.59 21.67 -6.35
C TYR A 389 7.28 22.72 -7.23
N LEU A 390 6.54 23.46 -8.06
CA LEU A 390 7.07 24.57 -8.86
C LEU A 390 7.60 25.70 -7.97
N ALA A 391 6.84 26.09 -6.94
CA ALA A 391 7.25 27.10 -5.98
C ALA A 391 8.48 26.65 -5.19
N ALA A 392 8.53 25.40 -4.72
CA ALA A 392 9.71 24.85 -4.05
C ALA A 392 10.95 24.90 -4.96
N ALA A 393 10.81 24.59 -6.25
CA ALA A 393 11.91 24.67 -7.19
C ALA A 393 12.41 26.10 -7.43
N GLY A 394 11.49 27.04 -7.65
CA GLY A 394 11.83 28.45 -7.81
C GLY A 394 12.48 29.05 -6.56
N ILE A 395 11.84 28.87 -5.40
CA ILE A 395 12.35 29.38 -4.12
C ILE A 395 13.70 28.73 -3.81
N GLY A 396 13.86 27.42 -4.00
CA GLY A 396 15.11 26.73 -3.71
C GLY A 396 16.29 27.21 -4.56
N LEU A 397 16.08 27.46 -5.85
CA LEU A 397 17.11 28.03 -6.72
C LEU A 397 17.44 29.49 -6.35
N VAL A 398 16.44 30.29 -6.01
CA VAL A 398 16.65 31.67 -5.53
C VAL A 398 17.44 31.66 -4.22
N THR A 399 17.07 30.82 -3.25
CA THR A 399 17.80 30.67 -1.99
C THR A 399 19.23 30.21 -2.23
N ALA A 400 19.45 29.25 -3.14
CA ALA A 400 20.80 28.80 -3.50
C ALA A 400 21.64 29.92 -4.12
N GLY A 401 21.05 30.72 -5.01
CA GLY A 401 21.68 31.90 -5.60
C GLY A 401 22.03 32.95 -4.55
N LEU A 402 21.10 33.27 -3.64
CA LEU A 402 21.32 34.21 -2.54
C LEU A 402 22.41 33.73 -1.58
N VAL A 403 22.44 32.44 -1.24
CA VAL A 403 23.52 31.84 -0.43
C VAL A 403 24.87 31.99 -1.13
N GLY A 404 24.93 31.72 -2.43
CA GLY A 404 26.14 31.89 -3.23
C GLY A 404 26.60 33.35 -3.31
N LEU A 405 25.69 34.28 -3.59
CA LEU A 405 25.98 35.72 -3.65
C LEU A 405 26.42 36.26 -2.29
N PHE A 406 25.71 35.92 -1.21
CA PHE A 406 26.06 36.32 0.14
C PHE A 406 27.47 35.85 0.52
N ALA A 407 27.76 34.56 0.29
CA ALA A 407 29.10 34.01 0.53
C ALA A 407 30.18 34.70 -0.32
N THR A 408 29.88 35.02 -1.58
CA THR A 408 30.79 35.78 -2.45
C THR A 408 31.10 37.16 -1.86
N THR A 409 30.05 37.89 -1.44
CA THR A 409 30.19 39.25 -0.88
C THR A 409 30.92 39.28 0.46
N VAL A 410 30.63 38.33 1.36
CA VAL A 410 31.25 38.28 2.69
C VAL A 410 32.71 37.87 2.60
N LEU A 411 33.02 36.91 1.72
CA LEU A 411 34.38 36.35 1.61
C LEU A 411 35.29 37.13 0.65
N GLY A 412 34.77 38.13 -0.06
CA GLY A 412 35.51 38.87 -1.07
C GLY A 412 36.07 37.99 -2.20
N LEU A 413 35.46 36.81 -2.42
CA LEU A 413 35.84 35.90 -3.49
C LEU A 413 35.24 36.41 -4.81
N GLY A 414 35.95 36.27 -5.93
CA GLY A 414 35.38 36.65 -7.23
C GLY A 414 34.10 35.89 -7.55
N ASP A 415 33.24 36.47 -8.39
CA ASP A 415 31.82 36.10 -8.55
C ASP A 415 31.52 34.68 -9.06
N THR A 416 32.51 33.92 -9.53
CA THR A 416 32.27 32.73 -10.37
C THR A 416 32.26 31.36 -9.67
N PRO A 417 33.20 30.99 -8.77
CA PRO A 417 33.24 29.63 -8.21
C PRO A 417 32.18 29.37 -7.13
N VAL A 418 31.99 30.28 -6.17
CA VAL A 418 31.03 30.10 -5.06
C VAL A 418 29.61 29.97 -5.60
N LEU A 419 29.21 30.89 -6.48
CA LEU A 419 27.90 30.91 -7.09
C LEU A 419 27.63 29.64 -7.90
N ARG A 420 28.64 29.16 -8.66
CA ARG A 420 28.55 27.90 -9.41
C ARG A 420 28.32 26.69 -8.50
N TRP A 421 29.08 26.59 -7.41
CA TRP A 421 28.93 25.48 -6.46
C TRP A 421 27.63 25.52 -5.66
N SER A 422 27.07 26.71 -5.44
CA SER A 422 25.75 26.85 -4.81
C SER A 422 24.60 26.45 -5.75
N LEU A 423 24.69 26.77 -7.05
CA LEU A 423 23.61 26.56 -8.02
C LEU A 423 23.66 25.22 -8.76
N GLN A 424 24.85 24.73 -9.13
CA GLN A 424 24.99 23.56 -9.99
C GLN A 424 24.43 22.27 -9.35
N PRO A 425 24.66 21.96 -8.06
CA PRO A 425 24.11 20.77 -7.41
C PRO A 425 22.58 20.73 -7.23
N PRO A 426 21.88 21.80 -6.80
CA PRO A 426 20.42 21.77 -6.67
C PRO A 426 19.68 21.89 -8.01
N LEU A 427 20.31 22.37 -9.08
CA LEU A 427 19.68 22.53 -10.39
C LEU A 427 18.99 21.26 -10.94
N PRO A 428 19.63 20.08 -11.02
CA PRO A 428 18.96 18.87 -11.49
C PRO A 428 17.77 18.48 -10.60
N ILE A 429 17.87 18.70 -9.28
CA ILE A 429 16.79 18.41 -8.33
C ILE A 429 15.60 19.35 -8.59
N ALA A 430 15.86 20.62 -8.85
CA ALA A 430 14.83 21.60 -9.18
C ALA A 430 14.13 21.28 -10.50
N LEU A 431 14.87 20.92 -11.54
CA LEU A 431 14.29 20.50 -12.82
C LEU A 431 13.40 19.26 -12.65
N LEU A 432 13.85 18.25 -11.91
CA LEU A 432 13.07 17.04 -11.64
C LEU A 432 11.83 17.33 -10.78
N ALA A 433 11.92 18.25 -9.82
CA ALA A 433 10.77 18.72 -9.04
C ALA A 433 9.73 19.42 -9.92
N VAL A 434 10.17 20.27 -10.86
CA VAL A 434 9.30 20.91 -11.87
C VAL A 434 8.59 19.85 -12.72
N VAL A 435 9.33 18.88 -13.27
CA VAL A 435 8.74 17.80 -14.09
C VAL A 435 7.75 16.97 -13.27
N THR A 436 8.09 16.66 -12.02
CA THR A 436 7.22 15.90 -11.10
C THR A 436 5.92 16.67 -10.81
N GLY A 437 6.02 17.97 -10.53
CA GLY A 437 4.86 18.83 -10.29
C GLY A 437 3.95 18.93 -11.51
N LEU A 438 4.53 19.13 -12.71
CA LEU A 438 3.76 19.18 -13.96
C LEU A 438 3.08 17.85 -14.26
N ALA A 439 3.78 16.73 -14.11
CA ALA A 439 3.23 15.39 -14.34
C ALA A 439 2.15 15.01 -13.32
N ALA A 440 2.26 15.47 -12.07
CA ALA A 440 1.29 15.17 -11.02
C ALA A 440 -0.14 15.63 -11.36
N THR A 441 -0.29 16.68 -12.19
CA THR A 441 -1.61 17.16 -12.64
C THR A 441 -2.37 16.16 -13.52
N ARG A 442 -1.68 15.18 -14.10
CA ARG A 442 -2.22 14.18 -15.02
C ARG A 442 -2.48 12.83 -14.34
N ILE A 443 -2.09 12.66 -13.07
CA ILE A 443 -2.23 11.39 -12.37
C ILE A 443 -3.71 11.09 -12.09
N PRO A 444 -4.20 9.87 -12.44
CA PRO A 444 -5.57 9.47 -12.13
C PRO A 444 -5.85 9.54 -10.62
N THR A 445 -7.01 10.08 -10.25
CA THR A 445 -7.41 10.32 -8.85
C THR A 445 -7.39 9.05 -7.99
N ALA A 446 -7.66 7.88 -8.57
CA ALA A 446 -7.60 6.60 -7.89
C ALA A 446 -6.18 6.22 -7.43
N THR A 447 -5.14 6.65 -8.16
CA THR A 447 -3.74 6.32 -7.87
C THR A 447 -3.01 7.39 -7.03
N LEU A 448 -3.62 8.57 -6.87
CA LEU A 448 -3.04 9.72 -6.17
C LEU A 448 -2.61 9.40 -4.72
N PRO A 449 -3.39 8.65 -3.89
CA PRO A 449 -2.98 8.34 -2.52
C PRO A 449 -1.73 7.45 -2.47
N ILE A 450 -1.61 6.49 -3.38
CA ILE A 450 -0.45 5.59 -3.47
C ILE A 450 0.77 6.40 -3.91
N TRP A 451 0.61 7.26 -4.92
CA TRP A 451 1.68 8.13 -5.40
C TRP A 451 2.13 9.15 -4.35
N LEU A 452 1.23 9.75 -3.57
CA LEU A 452 1.58 10.67 -2.48
C LEU A 452 2.45 9.98 -1.43
N ARG A 453 2.09 8.77 -0.98
CA ARG A 453 2.92 8.01 -0.03
C ARG A 453 4.32 7.74 -0.58
N ARG A 454 4.42 7.41 -1.86
CA ARG A 454 5.68 7.08 -2.53
C ARG A 454 6.56 8.30 -2.82
N THR A 455 5.96 9.47 -3.05
CA THR A 455 6.69 10.71 -3.36
C THR A 455 7.17 11.46 -2.15
N ARG A 456 6.79 11.03 -0.94
CA ARG A 456 7.24 11.61 0.31
C ARG A 456 8.78 11.65 0.34
N PRO A 457 9.38 12.85 0.39
CA PRO A 457 10.83 12.96 0.44
C PRO A 457 11.42 12.22 1.67
N PRO A 458 12.54 11.49 1.51
CA PRO A 458 13.12 10.73 2.60
C PRO A 458 13.87 11.67 3.56
N MET A 459 13.22 12.12 4.63
CA MET A 459 13.83 13.09 5.57
C MET A 459 14.95 12.50 6.44
N THR A 460 14.92 11.19 6.72
CA THR A 460 15.96 10.54 7.53
C THR A 460 17.38 10.71 6.95
N PRO A 461 17.66 10.35 5.68
CA PRO A 461 18.98 10.58 5.10
C PRO A 461 19.35 12.06 5.04
N VAL A 462 18.38 12.97 4.84
CA VAL A 462 18.63 14.42 4.83
C VAL A 462 19.12 14.89 6.19
N LEU A 463 18.46 14.48 7.27
CA LEU A 463 18.87 14.80 8.64
C LEU A 463 20.25 14.23 8.98
N VAL A 464 20.47 12.94 8.67
CA VAL A 464 21.76 12.27 8.92
C VAL A 464 22.89 12.99 8.16
N THR A 465 22.64 13.38 6.92
CA THR A 465 23.63 14.12 6.11
C THR A 465 23.85 15.54 6.63
N ALA A 466 22.80 16.23 7.05
CA ALA A 466 22.90 17.58 7.62
C ALA A 466 23.74 17.58 8.91
N VAL A 467 23.47 16.64 9.82
CA VAL A 467 24.26 16.45 11.05
C VAL A 467 25.71 16.08 10.71
N GLY A 468 25.92 15.15 9.77
CA GLY A 468 27.25 14.76 9.35
C GLY A 468 28.06 15.91 8.75
N THR A 469 27.42 16.72 7.91
CA THR A 469 28.02 17.94 7.32
C THR A 469 28.35 18.95 8.39
N MET A 470 27.47 19.17 9.37
CA MET A 470 27.73 20.09 10.48
C MET A 470 28.93 19.67 11.33
N LEU A 471 29.06 18.38 11.66
CA LEU A 471 30.20 17.84 12.41
C LEU A 471 31.53 17.95 11.65
N VAL A 472 31.48 17.65 10.36
CA VAL A 472 32.63 17.80 9.46
C VAL A 472 33.04 19.26 9.34
N THR A 473 32.10 20.17 9.10
CA THR A 473 32.41 21.61 9.03
C THR A 473 32.95 22.09 10.37
N PHE A 474 32.34 21.73 11.50
CA PHE A 474 32.84 22.04 12.85
C PHE A 474 34.30 21.63 13.06
N HIS A 475 34.68 20.43 12.58
CA HIS A 475 36.05 19.92 12.67
C HIS A 475 37.05 20.69 11.77
N LEU A 476 36.59 21.34 10.71
CA LEU A 476 37.48 22.03 9.78
C LEU A 476 37.54 23.53 10.04
N THR A 477 36.50 24.12 10.62
CA THR A 477 36.35 25.58 10.72
C THR A 477 36.70 26.13 12.08
N ILE A 478 36.48 25.39 13.16
CA ILE A 478 36.72 25.92 14.50
C ILE A 478 38.17 25.66 14.92
N PRO A 479 38.98 26.69 15.25
CA PRO A 479 40.32 26.47 15.78
C PRO A 479 40.25 25.52 16.97
N ARG A 480 41.11 24.49 16.98
CA ARG A 480 41.08 23.48 18.03
C ARG A 480 41.20 24.17 19.41
N PRO A 481 40.20 24.05 20.30
CA PRO A 481 40.31 24.60 21.64
C PRO A 481 41.48 23.92 22.35
N LEU A 482 42.35 24.69 23.00
CA LEU A 482 43.50 24.15 23.74
C LEU A 482 43.09 23.11 24.80
N SER A 483 41.85 23.16 25.27
CA SER A 483 41.27 22.25 26.27
C SER A 483 40.75 20.92 25.72
N VAL A 484 40.60 20.75 24.40
CA VAL A 484 40.04 19.51 23.82
C VAL A 484 41.15 18.57 23.33
N PRO A 485 41.18 17.31 23.80
CA PRO A 485 42.12 16.29 23.31
C PRO A 485 42.04 16.10 21.79
N ALA A 486 43.19 15.89 21.15
CA ALA A 486 43.31 15.86 19.68
C ALA A 486 42.44 14.76 19.06
N ASN A 487 42.39 13.62 19.72
CA ASN A 487 41.61 12.44 19.32
C ASN A 487 40.09 12.71 19.34
N VAL A 488 39.57 13.45 20.31
CA VAL A 488 38.14 13.79 20.36
C VAL A 488 37.77 14.66 19.17
N TYR A 489 38.62 15.64 18.86
CA TYR A 489 38.40 16.55 17.75
C TYR A 489 38.44 15.82 16.40
N SER A 490 39.43 14.96 16.14
CA SER A 490 39.51 14.16 14.91
C SER A 490 38.38 13.14 14.77
N THR A 491 37.92 12.57 15.89
CA THR A 491 36.81 11.62 15.91
C THR A 491 35.51 12.30 15.45
N ALA A 492 35.28 13.56 15.81
CA ALA A 492 34.09 14.30 15.38
C ALA A 492 34.01 14.44 13.84
N GLY A 493 35.13 14.76 13.18
CA GLY A 493 35.22 14.83 11.72
C GLY A 493 34.96 13.48 11.06
N ALA A 494 35.60 12.42 11.55
CA ALA A 494 35.41 11.07 11.02
C ALA A 494 33.97 10.55 11.20
N VAL A 495 33.35 10.79 12.36
CA VAL A 495 31.94 10.46 12.62
C VAL A 495 31.01 11.26 11.71
N GLY A 496 31.29 12.54 11.48
CA GLY A 496 30.52 13.36 10.56
C GLY A 496 30.60 12.86 9.11
N ALA A 497 31.80 12.49 8.65
CA ALA A 497 31.99 11.90 7.33
C ALA A 497 31.28 10.54 7.19
N ALA A 498 31.35 9.70 8.23
CA ALA A 498 30.61 8.45 8.29
C ALA A 498 29.09 8.68 8.15
N ALA A 499 28.56 9.68 8.86
CA ALA A 499 27.15 10.05 8.77
C ALA A 499 26.76 10.52 7.36
N ILE A 500 27.59 11.31 6.67
CA ILE A 500 27.35 11.66 5.26
C ILE A 500 27.31 10.40 4.39
N GLY A 501 28.26 9.47 4.56
CA GLY A 501 28.28 8.18 3.86
C GLY A 501 27.02 7.35 4.09
N VAL A 502 26.54 7.28 5.34
CA VAL A 502 25.27 6.63 5.72
C VAL A 502 24.09 7.34 5.05
N GLY A 503 24.06 8.67 5.03
CA GLY A 503 23.04 9.46 4.35
C GLY A 503 22.95 9.18 2.84
N ILE A 504 24.10 9.07 2.17
CA ILE A 504 24.21 8.65 0.76
C ILE A 504 23.65 7.24 0.58
N ALA A 505 24.08 6.28 1.39
CA ALA A 505 23.63 4.90 1.35
C ALA A 505 22.11 4.78 1.51
N LEU A 506 21.54 5.45 2.52
CA LEU A 506 20.11 5.49 2.81
C LEU A 506 19.31 6.11 1.65
N THR A 507 19.84 7.16 1.02
CA THR A 507 19.21 7.81 -0.14
C THR A 507 19.14 6.87 -1.36
N LEU A 508 20.20 6.10 -1.61
CA LEU A 508 20.29 5.20 -2.77
C LEU A 508 19.46 3.92 -2.62
N THR A 509 19.19 3.47 -1.40
CA THR A 509 18.68 2.12 -1.10
C THR A 509 17.28 2.12 -0.47
N ALA A 510 16.42 3.06 -0.87
CA ALA A 510 15.09 3.27 -0.30
C ALA A 510 14.18 2.01 -0.24
N GLY A 511 14.42 0.97 -1.04
CA GLY A 511 13.59 -0.26 -1.06
C GLY A 511 14.28 -1.61 -0.74
N HIS A 512 15.59 -1.64 -0.44
CA HIS A 512 16.31 -2.92 -0.26
C HIS A 512 17.12 -2.95 1.04
N ARG A 513 16.64 -3.70 2.06
CA ARG A 513 17.25 -3.74 3.40
C ARG A 513 18.69 -4.28 3.40
N PHE A 514 18.95 -5.38 2.68
CA PHE A 514 20.29 -5.98 2.65
C PHE A 514 21.30 -5.07 1.95
N LEU A 515 20.95 -4.59 0.76
CA LEU A 515 21.79 -3.64 0.02
C LEU A 515 22.04 -2.36 0.81
N ARG A 516 21.04 -1.89 1.57
CA ARG A 516 21.16 -0.76 2.49
C ARG A 516 22.22 -1.00 3.56
N LEU A 517 22.17 -2.13 4.26
CA LEU A 517 23.16 -2.46 5.29
C LEU A 517 24.58 -2.57 4.71
N ALA A 518 24.71 -3.23 3.55
CA ALA A 518 25.99 -3.35 2.86
C ALA A 518 26.56 -1.97 2.45
N LEU A 519 25.74 -1.11 1.82
CA LEU A 519 26.18 0.24 1.45
C LEU A 519 26.46 1.12 2.66
N ILE A 520 25.69 1.01 3.76
CA ILE A 520 25.95 1.76 4.99
C ILE A 520 27.32 1.39 5.55
N ALA A 521 27.66 0.09 5.61
CA ALA A 521 28.96 -0.36 6.08
C ALA A 521 30.08 0.17 5.18
N VAL A 522 29.97 -0.01 3.85
CA VAL A 522 31.02 0.38 2.89
C VAL A 522 31.18 1.90 2.82
N LEU A 523 30.10 2.65 2.62
CA LEU A 523 30.16 4.11 2.46
C LEU A 523 30.38 4.83 3.78
N GLY A 524 29.80 4.36 4.89
CA GLY A 524 30.01 4.95 6.21
C GLY A 524 31.46 4.79 6.68
N ILE A 525 31.98 3.56 6.68
CA ILE A 525 33.37 3.30 7.09
C ILE A 525 34.35 3.93 6.10
N GLY A 526 34.10 3.78 4.79
CA GLY A 526 34.95 4.36 3.75
C GLY A 526 35.02 5.89 3.84
N ALA A 527 33.90 6.57 4.07
CA ALA A 527 33.89 8.02 4.24
C ALA A 527 34.66 8.46 5.49
N ALA A 528 34.54 7.74 6.61
CA ALA A 528 35.29 8.01 7.84
C ALA A 528 36.81 7.91 7.65
N LEU A 529 37.28 6.92 6.88
CA LEU A 529 38.69 6.66 6.64
C LEU A 529 39.33 7.64 5.66
N VAL A 530 38.59 8.06 4.63
CA VAL A 530 39.11 8.88 3.52
C VAL A 530 38.87 10.38 3.78
N TYR A 531 38.29 10.73 4.92
CA TYR A 531 37.94 12.10 5.27
C TYR A 531 39.16 13.02 5.38
N THR A 532 39.23 14.01 4.48
CA THR A 532 40.23 15.07 4.44
C THR A 532 39.60 16.33 3.85
N LEU A 533 40.30 17.47 3.93
CA LEU A 533 39.90 18.72 3.28
C LEU A 533 39.65 18.55 1.76
N ASN A 534 40.43 17.69 1.11
CA ASN A 534 40.34 17.47 -0.34
C ASN A 534 39.18 16.55 -0.75
N THR A 535 38.72 15.68 0.15
CA THR A 535 37.67 14.70 -0.15
C THR A 535 36.27 15.19 0.22
N MET A 536 36.15 16.28 0.97
CA MET A 536 34.89 16.97 1.28
C MET A 536 34.04 17.29 0.04
N GLY A 537 34.65 17.82 -1.03
CA GLY A 537 33.95 18.08 -2.29
C GLY A 537 33.37 16.83 -2.93
N VAL A 538 34.06 15.70 -2.80
CA VAL A 538 33.59 14.40 -3.32
C VAL A 538 32.35 13.93 -2.56
N PHE A 539 32.30 14.10 -1.24
CA PHE A 539 31.11 13.75 -0.45
C PHE A 539 29.90 14.63 -0.79
N ALA A 540 30.11 15.94 -0.95
CA ALA A 540 29.04 16.87 -1.35
C ALA A 540 28.46 16.51 -2.73
N ILE A 541 29.33 16.27 -3.73
CA ILE A 541 28.92 15.84 -5.06
C ILE A 541 28.24 14.46 -5.00
N GLY A 542 28.82 13.51 -4.28
CA GLY A 542 28.27 12.16 -4.12
C GLY A 542 26.86 12.17 -3.53
N TYR A 543 26.63 13.02 -2.53
CA TYR A 543 25.30 13.23 -1.96
C TYR A 543 24.34 13.90 -2.94
N ALA A 544 24.77 14.95 -3.65
CA ALA A 544 23.96 15.60 -4.68
C ALA A 544 23.53 14.61 -5.79
N ILE A 545 24.44 13.74 -6.24
CA ILE A 545 24.15 12.68 -7.22
C ILE A 545 23.16 11.67 -6.63
N ALA A 546 23.36 11.22 -5.38
CA ALA A 546 22.45 10.27 -4.76
C ALA A 546 21.03 10.82 -4.65
N VAL A 547 20.89 12.09 -4.26
CA VAL A 547 19.61 12.80 -4.20
C VAL A 547 19.01 12.94 -5.60
N ALA A 548 19.79 13.36 -6.60
CA ALA A 548 19.33 13.49 -7.98
C ALA A 548 18.85 12.14 -8.56
N LEU A 549 19.52 11.03 -8.24
CA LEU A 549 19.08 9.69 -8.65
C LEU A 549 17.79 9.28 -7.95
N ALA A 550 17.66 9.56 -6.65
CA ALA A 550 16.44 9.28 -5.89
C ALA A 550 15.25 10.08 -6.46
N THR A 551 15.43 11.37 -6.73
CA THR A 551 14.38 12.20 -7.34
C THR A 551 14.08 11.77 -8.77
N THR A 552 15.08 11.36 -9.56
CA THR A 552 14.86 10.80 -10.90
C THR A 552 13.95 9.57 -10.85
N ARG A 553 14.14 8.66 -9.88
CA ARG A 553 13.25 7.50 -9.70
C ARG A 553 11.83 7.93 -9.37
N THR A 554 11.65 8.91 -8.48
CA THR A 554 10.34 9.46 -8.15
C THR A 554 9.69 10.11 -9.37
N THR A 555 10.42 10.92 -10.14
CA THR A 555 9.93 11.53 -11.37
C THR A 555 9.56 10.49 -12.42
N ALA A 556 10.37 9.44 -12.62
CA ALA A 556 10.07 8.35 -13.54
C ALA A 556 8.77 7.61 -13.17
N THR A 557 8.57 7.30 -11.88
CA THR A 557 7.31 6.68 -11.42
C THR A 557 6.11 7.62 -11.59
N THR A 558 6.30 8.91 -11.37
CA THR A 558 5.29 9.95 -11.59
C THR A 558 4.89 10.02 -13.07
N LEU A 559 5.88 10.04 -13.97
CA LEU A 559 5.66 10.06 -15.41
C LEU A 559 4.98 8.78 -15.90
N ALA A 560 5.35 7.61 -15.39
CA ALA A 560 4.73 6.34 -15.76
C ALA A 560 3.26 6.25 -15.34
N LEU A 561 2.87 6.87 -14.22
CA LEU A 561 1.48 6.96 -13.76
C LEU A 561 0.69 8.03 -14.53
N ALA A 562 1.33 9.15 -14.86
CA ALA A 562 0.73 10.25 -15.60
C ALA A 562 0.52 9.93 -17.10
N PHE A 563 1.41 9.14 -17.70
CA PHE A 563 1.45 8.85 -19.13
C PHE A 563 1.64 7.35 -19.39
N PRO A 564 0.55 6.54 -19.34
CA PRO A 564 0.65 5.10 -19.55
C PRO A 564 1.23 4.74 -20.93
N GLU A 565 0.96 5.52 -21.97
CA GLU A 565 1.54 5.33 -23.31
C GLU A 565 3.08 5.42 -23.31
N LEU A 566 3.65 6.28 -22.46
CA LEU A 566 5.11 6.42 -22.32
C LEU A 566 5.72 5.15 -21.72
N ARG A 567 5.01 4.51 -20.78
CA ARG A 567 5.44 3.22 -20.20
C ARG A 567 5.49 2.13 -21.28
N ASP A 568 4.51 2.10 -22.17
CA ASP A 568 4.48 1.14 -23.28
C ASP A 568 5.58 1.41 -24.30
N LEU A 569 5.89 2.68 -24.57
CA LEU A 569 7.01 3.05 -25.44
C LEU A 569 8.36 2.70 -24.79
N LEU A 570 8.55 3.04 -23.51
CA LEU A 570 9.79 2.75 -22.78
C LEU A 570 10.04 1.25 -22.67
N SER A 571 9.00 0.45 -22.40
CA SER A 571 9.11 -1.01 -22.37
C SER A 571 9.42 -1.60 -23.74
N ARG A 572 8.94 -0.98 -24.83
CA ARG A 572 9.30 -1.36 -26.21
C ARG A 572 10.76 -1.00 -26.52
N LEU A 573 11.24 0.16 -26.09
CA LEU A 573 12.63 0.58 -26.26
C LEU A 573 13.60 -0.27 -25.43
N LEU A 574 13.29 -0.52 -24.16
CA LEU A 574 14.09 -1.39 -23.28
C LEU A 574 14.16 -2.81 -23.85
N ARG A 575 13.05 -3.36 -24.36
CA ARG A 575 13.05 -4.66 -25.05
C ARG A 575 13.87 -4.69 -26.34
N ARG A 576 14.03 -3.54 -27.01
CA ARG A 576 14.89 -3.42 -28.21
C ARG A 576 16.38 -3.25 -27.85
N LEU A 577 16.68 -2.53 -26.77
CA LEU A 577 18.05 -2.21 -26.36
C LEU A 577 18.69 -3.31 -25.50
N LEU A 578 17.89 -4.04 -24.74
CA LEU A 578 18.28 -5.26 -24.05
C LEU A 578 17.55 -6.40 -24.78
N PRO A 579 18.08 -6.91 -25.91
CA PRO A 579 17.69 -8.22 -26.36
C PRO A 579 18.10 -9.16 -25.24
N THR A 580 17.16 -9.48 -24.35
CA THR A 580 17.24 -10.70 -23.58
C THR A 580 17.38 -11.78 -24.64
N ASP A 581 18.56 -12.38 -24.73
CA ASP A 581 18.74 -13.69 -25.29
C ASP A 581 17.65 -14.53 -24.63
N GLN A 582 16.51 -14.70 -25.31
CA GLN A 582 15.59 -15.75 -24.93
C GLN A 582 16.50 -16.97 -24.90
N PRO A 583 16.64 -17.67 -23.75
CA PRO A 583 17.35 -18.92 -23.74
C PRO A 583 16.70 -19.68 -24.87
N THR A 584 17.51 -19.91 -25.92
CA THR A 584 17.06 -20.51 -27.17
C THR A 584 16.25 -21.69 -26.67
N GLN A 585 14.93 -21.69 -26.90
CA GLN A 585 14.13 -22.86 -26.62
C GLN A 585 14.81 -23.92 -27.45
N ALA A 586 15.69 -24.67 -26.79
CA ALA A 586 16.47 -25.73 -27.38
C ALA A 586 15.37 -26.63 -27.86
N SER A 587 15.14 -26.53 -29.15
CA SER A 587 14.18 -27.29 -29.89
C SER A 587 14.62 -28.69 -29.54
N THR A 588 13.92 -29.30 -28.58
CA THR A 588 14.07 -30.69 -28.26
C THR A 588 13.41 -31.34 -29.45
N HIS A 589 14.16 -31.32 -30.55
CA HIS A 589 13.91 -32.06 -31.75
C HIS A 589 13.91 -33.48 -31.24
N THR A 590 12.70 -33.97 -30.98
CA THR A 590 12.44 -35.34 -30.60
C THR A 590 13.00 -36.15 -31.76
N ALA A 591 14.22 -36.66 -31.58
CA ALA A 591 14.78 -37.66 -32.44
C ALA A 591 13.76 -38.80 -32.45
N GLY A 592 13.33 -39.16 -33.66
CA GLY A 592 12.28 -40.15 -33.87
C GLY A 592 12.54 -41.41 -33.06
N ALA A 593 11.59 -41.73 -32.17
CA ALA A 593 11.45 -43.08 -31.69
C ALA A 593 11.11 -43.98 -32.89
N PRO A 594 11.81 -45.12 -33.09
CA PRO A 594 11.45 -46.07 -34.13
C PRO A 594 10.03 -46.61 -33.90
N PRO A 595 9.32 -47.01 -34.98
CA PRO A 595 7.96 -47.51 -34.89
C PRO A 595 7.91 -48.75 -33.99
N VAL A 596 7.24 -48.62 -32.84
CA VAL A 596 6.90 -49.74 -31.97
C VAL A 596 5.85 -50.57 -32.69
N SER A 597 6.27 -51.76 -33.11
CA SER A 597 5.44 -52.85 -33.59
C SER A 597 4.29 -53.12 -32.62
N SER A 598 3.08 -53.20 -33.17
CA SER A 598 1.84 -53.57 -32.50
C SER A 598 1.97 -54.86 -31.68
N PRO A 599 1.46 -54.93 -30.44
CA PRO A 599 1.35 -56.19 -29.72
C PRO A 599 0.26 -57.09 -30.36
N PRO A 600 0.45 -58.42 -30.37
CA PRO A 600 -0.49 -59.37 -30.96
C PRO A 600 -1.77 -59.44 -30.12
N GLY A 601 -2.89 -59.58 -30.82
CA GLY A 601 -4.25 -59.49 -30.30
C GLY A 601 -4.54 -60.39 -29.10
N THR A 602 -5.25 -59.82 -28.14
CA THR A 602 -5.90 -60.50 -27.04
C THR A 602 -7.05 -61.37 -27.60
N PRO A 603 -7.11 -62.68 -27.29
CA PRO A 603 -8.20 -63.55 -27.74
C PRO A 603 -9.52 -63.24 -27.00
N PRO A 604 -10.68 -63.48 -27.64
CA PRO A 604 -11.99 -63.17 -27.07
C PRO A 604 -12.31 -64.02 -25.84
N ALA A 605 -12.81 -63.35 -24.79
CA ALA A 605 -13.25 -63.96 -23.54
C ALA A 605 -14.43 -64.91 -23.77
N GLY A 606 -14.29 -66.14 -23.27
CA GLY A 606 -15.34 -67.15 -23.26
C GLY A 606 -16.48 -66.85 -22.27
N PRO A 607 -17.64 -67.50 -22.43
CA PRO A 607 -18.85 -67.21 -21.68
C PRO A 607 -18.75 -67.66 -20.20
N PRO A 608 -19.48 -67.00 -19.29
CA PRO A 608 -19.42 -67.29 -17.86
C PRO A 608 -20.10 -68.63 -17.51
N PRO A 609 -19.57 -69.37 -16.51
CA PRO A 609 -20.17 -70.60 -16.06
C PRO A 609 -21.43 -70.33 -15.24
N THR A 610 -22.50 -71.06 -15.57
CA THR A 610 -23.71 -71.20 -14.78
C THR A 610 -23.46 -72.03 -13.53
N ARG A 611 -23.86 -71.50 -12.37
CA ARG A 611 -24.44 -72.29 -11.29
C ARG A 611 -25.35 -71.44 -10.41
#